data_AF-A0AAX6MNU5-F1
#
_entry.id   AF-A0AAX6MNU5-F1
#
_cell.length_a   1.000
_cell.length_b   1.000
_cell.length_c   1.000
_cell.angle_alpha   90.00
_cell.angle_beta   90.00
_cell.angle_gamma   90.00
#
_symmetry.space_group_name_H-M   'P 1'
#
loop_
_entity.id
_entity.type
_entity.pdbx_description
1 polymer ?
#
loop_
_entity_poly.entity_id
_entity_poly.type
_entity_poly.pdbx_seq_one_letter_code
_entity_poly.pdbx_strand_id
1 'polypeptide(L)'
;MGMQYHEIDLNEDPCIFPDCGHFATKTNMDGIMDMKAHYEISAEENPTAILNTSEPFSMDEVKVCPTCRGSLRSISRYGRIVRRAMLDEATKKFIAWSQTEYSMLAELLLDVQGRIAKASPPPRTLQKNDGPKKKILSNSRITQIQLIRDWVGGSRYDEAIKLWQRINNFLGQVRREEQPFQRVNDFVQHATRMRKTQGIFAFDEAKIQSKGHLQACTLSLKCDTIVIADFMAQRDSLLEARQKLALDFSQHMNECETLVERARATGHPRQETEARVYFAQFCAFSRALASAEETDGETDTNAEKLKEKAKEHLAAARELVARYTGQTEGMMLEIEAAEKMLRDSVFYEPVSTEELRAVYRAMAVNFSGTGHWYLCANRHPFTVGGCGMPMERTVCPECGAPVGGANHTPDAGVQRAHEIENLARDLGGMGIN
;
A
#
# COMPACT_ATOMS: atom_id res chain seq x y z
N MET A 1 -0.23 34.34 -36.93
CA MET A 1 0.99 35.11 -37.27
C MET A 1 1.48 35.71 -35.96
N GLY A 2 2.67 35.35 -35.50
CA GLY A 2 3.23 35.91 -34.26
C GLY A 2 3.67 37.35 -34.48
N MET A 3 3.44 38.23 -33.51
CA MET A 3 3.96 39.61 -33.52
C MET A 3 5.49 39.58 -33.46
N GLN A 4 6.15 40.53 -34.11
CA GLN A 4 7.60 40.72 -34.00
C GLN A 4 7.93 41.42 -32.69
N TYR A 5 9.15 41.19 -32.16
CA TYR A 5 9.52 41.68 -30.82
C TYR A 5 9.42 43.21 -30.66
N HIS A 6 9.65 43.97 -31.75
CA HIS A 6 9.54 45.44 -31.72
C HIS A 6 8.09 45.94 -31.66
N GLU A 7 7.12 45.08 -31.92
CA GLU A 7 5.68 45.39 -31.94
C GLU A 7 5.02 45.17 -30.57
N ILE A 8 5.78 44.69 -29.58
CA ILE A 8 5.29 44.35 -28.23
C ILE A 8 5.52 45.54 -27.29
N ASP A 9 4.44 46.11 -26.75
CA ASP A 9 4.55 47.08 -25.65
C ASP A 9 4.82 46.34 -24.32
N LEU A 10 6.05 46.47 -23.83
CA LEU A 10 6.48 45.84 -22.58
C LEU A 10 5.82 46.43 -21.33
N ASN A 11 5.17 47.59 -21.43
CA ASN A 11 4.38 48.14 -20.33
C ASN A 11 3.03 47.43 -20.19
N GLU A 12 2.48 46.93 -21.30
CA GLU A 12 1.20 46.22 -21.35
C GLU A 12 1.38 44.69 -21.23
N ASP A 13 2.36 44.12 -21.94
CA ASP A 13 2.70 42.68 -21.92
C ASP A 13 4.17 42.46 -21.53
N PRO A 14 4.50 42.54 -20.23
CA PRO A 14 5.89 42.46 -19.77
C PRO A 14 6.49 41.06 -19.99
N CYS A 15 7.82 41.00 -20.16
CA CYS A 15 8.55 39.74 -20.27
C CYS A 15 8.72 39.05 -18.90
N ILE A 16 8.59 37.73 -18.91
CA ILE A 16 8.86 36.85 -17.78
C ILE A 16 10.15 36.07 -18.04
N PHE A 17 11.05 36.10 -17.05
CA PHE A 17 12.37 35.48 -17.11
C PHE A 17 12.46 34.36 -16.06
N PRO A 18 12.37 33.08 -16.45
CA PRO A 18 12.70 31.96 -15.57
C PRO A 18 14.21 31.90 -15.30
N ASP A 19 14.60 31.12 -14.29
CA ASP A 19 16.01 30.94 -13.89
C ASP A 19 16.92 30.43 -15.02
N CYS A 20 16.34 29.78 -16.04
CA CYS A 20 17.08 29.31 -17.21
C CYS A 20 17.48 30.42 -18.20
N GLY A 21 17.08 31.68 -17.96
CA GLY A 21 17.46 32.84 -18.75
C GLY A 21 16.70 33.04 -20.07
N HIS A 22 15.90 32.06 -20.50
CA HIS A 22 14.95 32.25 -21.60
C HIS A 22 13.86 33.24 -21.18
N PHE A 23 13.12 33.79 -22.14
CA PHE A 23 12.02 34.70 -21.82
C PHE A 23 10.84 34.46 -22.75
N ALA A 24 9.66 34.79 -22.25
CA ALA A 24 8.43 34.91 -23.02
C ALA A 24 7.62 36.08 -22.46
N THR A 25 6.73 36.64 -23.26
CA THR A 25 5.80 37.65 -22.75
C THR A 25 4.82 37.03 -21.74
N LYS A 26 4.23 37.86 -20.88
CA LYS A 26 3.24 37.46 -19.88
C LYS A 26 2.09 36.73 -20.55
N THR A 27 1.51 37.27 -21.62
CA THR A 27 0.38 36.65 -22.32
C THR A 27 0.74 35.27 -22.89
N ASN A 28 1.92 35.13 -23.50
CA ASN A 28 2.38 33.84 -24.03
C ASN A 28 2.60 32.81 -22.92
N MET A 29 3.25 33.21 -21.82
CA MET A 29 3.50 32.31 -20.70
C MET A 29 2.21 31.96 -19.95
N ASP A 30 1.29 32.91 -19.76
CA ASP A 30 -0.03 32.66 -19.17
C ASP A 30 -0.84 31.66 -20.00
N GLY A 31 -0.70 31.70 -21.33
CA GLY A 31 -1.28 30.70 -22.24
C GLY A 31 -0.65 29.30 -22.08
N ILE A 32 0.68 29.21 -22.03
CA ILE A 32 1.39 27.92 -21.81
C ILE A 32 1.00 27.29 -20.46
N MET A 33 0.85 28.14 -19.45
CA MET A 33 0.49 27.74 -18.09
C MET A 33 -1.02 27.52 -17.89
N ASP A 34 -1.83 27.74 -18.93
CA ASP A 34 -3.28 27.63 -18.92
C ASP A 34 -3.93 28.34 -17.71
N MET A 35 -3.56 29.60 -17.51
CA MET A 35 -3.96 30.36 -16.31
C MET A 35 -5.48 30.40 -16.10
N LYS A 36 -6.26 30.43 -17.19
CA LYS A 36 -7.73 30.48 -17.17
C LYS A 36 -8.36 29.18 -16.70
N ALA A 37 -7.71 28.03 -16.85
CA ALA A 37 -8.18 26.76 -16.30
C ALA A 37 -7.98 26.64 -14.77
N HIS A 38 -7.09 27.46 -14.19
CA HIS A 38 -6.69 27.37 -12.78
C HIS A 38 -7.16 28.52 -11.91
N TYR A 39 -7.44 29.70 -12.51
CA TYR A 39 -7.78 30.92 -11.81
C TYR A 39 -8.93 31.66 -12.49
N GLU A 40 -9.74 32.35 -11.68
CA GLU A 40 -10.60 33.42 -12.17
C GLU A 40 -9.69 34.57 -12.58
N ILE A 41 -9.89 35.08 -13.79
CA ILE A 41 -9.07 36.16 -14.36
C ILE A 41 -9.93 37.41 -14.48
N SER A 42 -9.43 38.56 -13.99
CA SER A 42 -10.09 39.86 -14.11
C SER A 42 -10.09 40.40 -15.55
N ALA A 43 -10.79 41.52 -15.77
CA ALA A 43 -10.76 42.24 -17.03
C ALA A 43 -9.34 42.72 -17.40
N GLU A 44 -8.48 42.95 -16.41
CA GLU A 44 -7.07 43.36 -16.57
C GLU A 44 -6.09 42.16 -16.65
N GLU A 45 -6.59 40.96 -16.96
CA GLU A 45 -5.80 39.73 -17.12
C GLU A 45 -4.95 39.35 -15.89
N ASN A 46 -5.51 39.55 -14.69
CA ASN A 46 -4.87 39.18 -13.43
C ASN A 46 -5.70 38.14 -12.67
N PRO A 47 -5.05 37.16 -12.02
CA PRO A 47 -5.75 36.15 -11.24
C PRO A 47 -6.37 36.76 -9.97
N THR A 48 -7.69 36.61 -9.81
CA THR A 48 -8.46 37.15 -8.68
C THR A 48 -8.87 36.08 -7.67
N ALA A 49 -9.17 34.87 -8.14
CA ALA A 49 -9.54 33.74 -7.31
C ALA A 49 -9.08 32.42 -7.93
N ILE A 50 -9.18 31.34 -7.15
CA ILE A 50 -8.80 29.99 -7.56
C ILE A 50 -10.05 29.24 -8.03
N LEU A 51 -10.08 28.78 -9.29
CA LEU A 51 -11.23 28.06 -9.86
C LEU A 51 -11.30 26.60 -9.41
N ASN A 52 -10.14 25.93 -9.35
CA ASN A 52 -10.06 24.51 -9.04
C ASN A 52 -9.39 24.30 -7.68
N THR A 53 -10.22 23.93 -6.71
CA THR A 53 -9.79 23.35 -5.45
C THR A 53 -9.49 21.87 -5.65
N SER A 54 -8.20 21.55 -5.60
CA SER A 54 -7.74 20.41 -4.81
C SER A 54 -7.79 18.99 -5.39
N GLU A 55 -8.44 18.67 -6.50
CA GLU A 55 -8.53 17.26 -6.95
C GLU A 55 -7.16 16.63 -7.28
N PRO A 56 -6.76 15.50 -6.65
CA PRO A 56 -5.54 14.77 -6.97
C PRO A 56 -5.42 14.40 -8.43
N PHE A 57 -4.20 14.52 -8.95
CA PHE A 57 -3.89 14.21 -10.35
C PHE A 57 -4.63 15.09 -11.35
N SER A 58 -5.21 16.23 -10.94
CA SER A 58 -5.90 17.16 -11.84
C SER A 58 -4.97 17.84 -12.86
N MET A 59 -3.65 17.72 -12.65
CA MET A 59 -2.65 18.26 -13.57
C MET A 59 -2.22 17.16 -14.54
N ASP A 60 -2.50 17.39 -15.82
CA ASP A 60 -2.10 16.50 -16.90
C ASP A 60 -0.61 16.53 -17.16
N GLU A 61 0.07 17.65 -16.85
CA GLU A 61 1.53 17.72 -16.90
C GLU A 61 2.22 18.75 -16.01
N VAL A 62 3.49 18.45 -15.68
CA VAL A 62 4.41 19.42 -15.08
C VAL A 62 4.89 20.38 -16.17
N LYS A 63 4.30 21.57 -16.22
CA LYS A 63 4.72 22.63 -17.16
C LYS A 63 6.17 23.04 -16.94
N VAL A 64 6.92 23.11 -18.04
CA VAL A 64 8.35 23.46 -18.09
C VAL A 64 8.61 24.61 -19.06
N CYS A 65 9.81 25.20 -19.01
CA CYS A 65 10.21 26.23 -19.97
C CYS A 65 10.05 25.71 -21.42
N PRO A 66 9.36 26.45 -22.30
CA PRO A 66 9.08 25.99 -23.66
C PRO A 66 10.35 25.83 -24.51
N THR A 67 11.42 26.56 -24.18
CA THR A 67 12.66 26.57 -24.96
C THR A 67 13.63 25.48 -24.53
N CYS A 68 13.85 25.31 -23.22
CA CYS A 68 14.88 24.40 -22.70
C CYS A 68 14.37 23.32 -21.75
N ARG A 69 13.06 23.27 -21.48
CA ARG A 69 12.44 22.38 -20.49
C ARG A 69 12.94 22.56 -19.05
N GLY A 70 13.58 23.69 -18.75
CA GLY A 70 13.97 24.09 -17.41
C GLY A 70 12.77 24.31 -16.49
N SER A 71 13.00 24.19 -15.17
CA SER A 71 11.96 24.35 -14.14
C SER A 71 11.38 25.76 -14.10
N LEU A 72 10.06 25.87 -13.99
CA LEU A 72 9.33 27.13 -13.80
C LEU A 72 8.92 27.36 -12.33
N ARG A 73 9.44 26.55 -11.40
CA ARG A 73 9.02 26.54 -9.98
C ARG A 73 9.31 27.85 -9.22
N SER A 74 10.33 28.59 -9.65
CA SER A 74 10.78 29.83 -9.01
C SER A 74 9.86 31.02 -9.30
N ILE A 75 9.09 30.97 -10.38
CA ILE A 75 8.23 32.09 -10.79
C ILE A 75 6.96 32.09 -9.92
N SER A 76 6.82 33.12 -9.06
CA SER A 76 5.71 33.22 -8.11
C SER A 76 4.33 33.18 -8.76
N ARG A 77 4.14 33.81 -9.94
CA ARG A 77 2.87 33.81 -10.68
C ARG A 77 2.38 32.40 -11.00
N TYR A 78 3.30 31.52 -11.38
CA TYR A 78 3.00 30.14 -11.81
C TYR A 78 3.31 29.08 -10.77
N GLY A 79 3.93 29.48 -9.65
CA GLY A 79 4.48 28.56 -8.66
C GLY A 79 3.46 27.58 -8.11
N ARG A 80 2.19 27.98 -7.96
CA ARG A 80 1.12 27.06 -7.51
C ARG A 80 0.85 25.96 -8.53
N ILE A 81 0.68 26.30 -9.80
CA ILE A 81 0.44 25.37 -10.92
C ILE A 81 1.59 24.35 -10.98
N VAL A 82 2.84 24.84 -11.06
CA VAL A 82 4.02 23.98 -11.16
C VAL A 82 4.18 23.09 -9.93
N ARG A 83 4.10 23.65 -8.71
CA ARG A 83 4.28 22.87 -7.47
C ARG A 83 3.15 21.87 -7.26
N ARG A 84 1.93 22.18 -7.70
CA ARG A 84 0.81 21.23 -7.67
C ARG A 84 1.07 20.05 -8.60
N ALA A 85 1.44 20.32 -9.85
CA ALA A 85 1.77 19.27 -10.81
C ALA A 85 2.93 18.40 -10.30
N MET A 86 3.97 19.00 -9.71
CA MET A 86 5.07 18.26 -9.07
C MET A 86 4.62 17.36 -7.91
N LEU A 87 3.62 17.79 -7.11
CA LEU A 87 3.08 16.97 -6.03
C LEU A 87 2.26 15.81 -6.56
N ASP A 88 1.40 16.05 -7.55
CA ASP A 88 0.65 14.98 -8.22
C ASP A 88 1.61 13.94 -8.83
N GLU A 89 2.68 14.42 -9.48
CA GLU A 89 3.72 13.56 -10.05
C GLU A 89 4.51 12.79 -8.98
N ALA A 90 4.85 13.40 -7.85
CA ALA A 90 5.46 12.70 -6.73
C ALA A 90 4.53 11.63 -6.14
N THR A 91 3.21 11.89 -6.08
CA THR A 91 2.23 10.91 -5.61
C THR A 91 2.07 9.75 -6.59
N LYS A 92 2.05 10.01 -7.91
CA LYS A 92 2.05 8.96 -8.94
C LYS A 92 3.27 8.02 -8.76
N LYS A 93 4.46 8.61 -8.61
CA LYS A 93 5.72 7.87 -8.34
C LYS A 93 5.63 7.00 -7.09
N PHE A 94 5.11 7.58 -6.01
CA PHE A 94 4.96 6.87 -4.75
C PHE A 94 4.04 5.65 -4.89
N ILE A 95 2.90 5.79 -5.56
CA ILE A 95 1.96 4.68 -5.78
C ILE A 95 2.64 3.58 -6.61
N ALA A 96 3.24 3.92 -7.75
CA ALA A 96 3.88 2.97 -8.64
C ALA A 96 5.02 2.20 -7.96
N TRP A 97 5.89 2.92 -7.24
CA TRP A 97 6.95 2.32 -6.44
C TRP A 97 6.39 1.41 -5.34
N SER A 98 5.40 1.86 -4.57
CA SER A 98 4.83 1.09 -3.46
C SER A 98 4.20 -0.23 -3.92
N GLN A 99 3.56 -0.24 -5.09
CA GLN A 99 2.93 -1.44 -5.65
C GLN A 99 3.98 -2.41 -6.19
N THR A 100 5.06 -1.90 -6.79
CA THR A 100 6.20 -2.71 -7.25
C THR A 100 6.88 -3.39 -6.06
N GLU A 101 7.20 -2.63 -5.02
CA GLU A 101 7.84 -3.13 -3.80
C GLU A 101 6.93 -4.16 -3.09
N TYR A 102 5.63 -3.87 -2.95
CA TYR A 102 4.66 -4.83 -2.40
C TYR A 102 4.65 -6.15 -3.17
N SER A 103 4.59 -6.08 -4.51
CA SER A 103 4.51 -7.28 -5.35
C SER A 103 5.77 -8.15 -5.20
N MET A 104 6.95 -7.53 -5.19
CA MET A 104 8.21 -8.22 -4.93
C MET A 104 8.22 -8.87 -3.54
N LEU A 105 7.82 -8.15 -2.49
CA LEU A 105 7.80 -8.68 -1.13
C LEU A 105 6.77 -9.81 -0.96
N ALA A 106 5.63 -9.73 -1.66
CA ALA A 106 4.62 -10.78 -1.68
C ALA A 106 5.14 -12.06 -2.37
N GLU A 107 5.84 -11.96 -3.50
CA GLU A 107 6.48 -13.10 -4.14
C GLU A 107 7.56 -13.74 -3.24
N LEU A 108 8.40 -12.92 -2.62
CA LEU A 108 9.40 -13.40 -1.66
C LEU A 108 8.76 -14.10 -0.46
N LEU A 109 7.60 -13.63 0.00
CA LEU A 109 6.87 -14.27 1.08
C LEU A 109 6.41 -15.68 0.71
N LEU A 110 5.91 -15.87 -0.52
CA LEU A 110 5.55 -17.18 -1.01
C LEU A 110 6.75 -18.12 -1.14
N ASP A 111 7.91 -17.60 -1.54
CA ASP A 111 9.12 -18.39 -1.61
C ASP A 111 9.59 -18.83 -0.21
N VAL A 112 9.52 -17.94 0.78
CA VAL A 112 9.80 -18.27 2.18
C VAL A 112 8.81 -19.33 2.69
N GLN A 113 7.52 -19.15 2.44
CA GLN A 113 6.47 -20.09 2.82
C GLN A 113 6.74 -21.49 2.23
N GLY A 114 7.03 -21.55 0.93
CA GLY A 114 7.36 -22.82 0.25
C GLY A 114 8.65 -23.47 0.77
N ARG A 115 9.66 -22.68 1.20
CA ARG A 115 10.87 -23.22 1.84
C ARG A 115 10.56 -23.80 3.22
N ILE A 116 9.73 -23.13 4.03
CA ILE A 116 9.31 -23.62 5.34
C ILE A 116 8.55 -24.95 5.19
N ALA A 117 7.57 -25.01 4.27
CA ALA A 117 6.79 -26.23 4.03
C ALA A 117 7.65 -27.44 3.61
N LYS A 118 8.75 -27.21 2.87
CA LYS A 118 9.67 -28.26 2.39
C LYS A 118 10.84 -28.53 3.33
N ALA A 119 11.06 -27.70 4.34
CA ALA A 119 12.22 -27.83 5.22
C ALA A 119 12.09 -29.07 6.11
N SER A 120 13.21 -29.76 6.32
CA SER A 120 13.29 -30.93 7.18
C SER A 120 12.76 -30.63 8.60
N PRO A 121 12.23 -31.66 9.31
CA PRO A 121 11.79 -31.50 10.68
C PRO A 121 12.89 -30.92 11.58
N PRO A 122 12.53 -30.07 12.55
CA PRO A 122 13.49 -29.50 13.49
C PRO A 122 14.17 -30.60 14.34
N PRO A 123 15.41 -30.37 14.79
CA PRO A 123 16.15 -31.36 15.58
C PRO A 123 15.47 -31.61 16.93
N ARG A 124 15.26 -32.87 17.35
CA ARG A 124 14.58 -33.16 18.63
C ARG A 124 15.28 -32.56 19.85
N THR A 125 16.60 -32.63 19.89
CA THR A 125 17.43 -32.04 20.94
C THR A 125 18.05 -30.73 20.48
N LEU A 126 17.85 -29.66 21.25
CA LEU A 126 18.62 -28.42 21.10
C LEU A 126 19.93 -28.59 21.87
N GLN A 127 21.07 -28.25 21.24
CA GLN A 127 22.31 -28.10 22.01
C GLN A 127 22.07 -26.99 23.04
N LYS A 128 22.17 -27.34 24.33
CA LYS A 128 21.96 -26.43 25.45
C LYS A 128 22.86 -25.21 25.28
N ASN A 129 22.26 -24.05 25.07
CA ASN A 129 22.84 -22.80 25.54
C ASN A 129 22.01 -22.32 26.73
N ASP A 130 22.70 -22.18 27.86
CA ASP A 130 22.15 -21.85 29.16
C ASP A 130 21.60 -20.40 29.22
N GLY A 131 20.27 -20.26 29.35
CA GLY A 131 19.58 -19.20 30.11
C GLY A 131 18.91 -18.03 29.34
N PRO A 132 17.92 -17.32 29.92
CA PRO A 132 17.26 -17.52 31.21
C PRO A 132 15.82 -18.07 31.11
N LYS A 133 15.40 -18.79 32.15
CA LYS A 133 13.99 -19.02 32.50
C LYS A 133 13.36 -17.67 32.92
N LYS A 134 12.74 -16.97 31.99
CA LYS A 134 11.79 -15.90 32.31
C LYS A 134 10.56 -16.11 31.45
N LYS A 135 9.38 -16.04 32.07
CA LYS A 135 8.13 -15.68 31.37
C LYS A 135 8.35 -14.30 30.77
N ILE A 136 8.97 -14.22 29.60
CA ILE A 136 9.05 -12.98 28.85
C ILE A 136 7.67 -12.81 28.25
N LEU A 137 6.82 -12.05 28.94
CA LEU A 137 5.62 -11.49 28.32
C LEU A 137 6.14 -10.57 27.21
N SER A 138 6.17 -11.10 26.00
CA SER A 138 6.76 -10.43 24.85
C SER A 138 5.78 -9.40 24.31
N ASN A 139 6.04 -8.12 24.59
CA ASN A 139 5.19 -7.02 24.12
C ASN A 139 5.36 -6.66 22.63
N SER A 140 6.22 -7.36 21.89
CA SER A 140 6.51 -7.05 20.48
C SER A 140 6.41 -8.28 19.59
N ARG A 141 5.81 -8.12 18.41
CA ARG A 141 5.65 -9.20 17.40
C ARG A 141 6.98 -9.84 17.00
N ILE A 142 8.02 -9.05 16.77
CA ILE A 142 9.34 -9.59 16.37
C ILE A 142 9.98 -10.42 17.48
N THR A 143 9.79 -10.02 18.74
CA THR A 143 10.31 -10.77 19.88
C THR A 143 9.63 -12.13 19.97
N GLN A 144 8.33 -12.23 19.67
CA GLN A 144 7.64 -13.53 19.61
C GLN A 144 8.17 -14.42 18.48
N ILE A 145 8.42 -13.86 17.30
CA ILE A 145 9.01 -14.61 16.18
C ILE A 145 10.42 -15.08 16.51
N GLN A 146 11.23 -14.26 17.17
CA GLN A 146 12.56 -14.63 17.63
C GLN A 146 12.50 -15.74 18.67
N LEU A 147 11.58 -15.67 19.63
CA LEU A 147 11.35 -16.75 20.60
C LEU A 147 10.93 -18.05 19.92
N ILE A 148 10.06 -17.99 18.91
CA ILE A 148 9.68 -19.16 18.11
C ILE A 148 10.90 -19.74 17.37
N ARG A 149 11.74 -18.88 16.77
CA ARG A 149 12.97 -19.30 16.08
C ARG A 149 13.96 -19.98 17.01
N ASP A 150 14.22 -19.39 18.17
CA ASP A 150 15.13 -19.96 19.16
C ASP A 150 14.56 -21.25 19.76
N TRP A 151 13.24 -21.29 19.97
CA TRP A 151 12.55 -22.48 20.48
C TRP A 151 12.55 -23.62 19.47
N VAL A 152 12.29 -23.37 18.19
CA VAL A 152 12.30 -24.40 17.13
C VAL A 152 13.74 -24.84 16.82
N GLY A 153 14.67 -23.91 16.83
CA GLY A 153 16.08 -24.10 16.54
C GLY A 153 16.39 -24.25 15.05
N GLY A 154 17.69 -24.27 14.75
CA GLY A 154 18.19 -24.30 13.37
C GLY A 154 17.93 -22.98 12.61
N SER A 155 18.04 -23.03 11.28
CA SER A 155 17.88 -21.87 10.40
C SER A 155 16.51 -21.79 9.72
N ARG A 156 15.52 -22.56 10.21
CA ARG A 156 14.20 -22.76 9.57
C ARG A 156 13.47 -21.44 9.27
N TYR A 157 13.55 -20.47 10.19
CA TYR A 157 12.87 -19.17 10.06
C TYR A 157 13.82 -17.99 9.79
N ASP A 158 15.11 -18.24 9.52
CA ASP A 158 16.08 -17.16 9.31
C ASP A 158 15.69 -16.27 8.12
N GLU A 159 15.26 -16.87 7.02
CA GLU A 159 14.80 -16.14 5.83
C GLU A 159 13.47 -15.41 6.08
N ALA A 160 12.58 -15.99 6.89
CA ALA A 160 11.33 -15.33 7.29
C ALA A 160 11.60 -14.07 8.14
N ILE A 161 12.56 -14.13 9.07
CA ILE A 161 12.96 -12.98 9.89
C ILE A 161 13.61 -11.89 9.04
N LYS A 162 14.48 -12.26 8.09
CA LYS A 162 15.07 -11.29 7.14
C LYS A 162 13.99 -10.61 6.29
N LEU A 163 13.02 -11.38 5.79
CA LEU A 163 11.90 -10.83 5.03
C LEU A 163 11.03 -9.92 5.90
N TRP A 164 10.73 -10.32 7.13
CA TRP A 164 9.99 -9.52 8.10
C TRP A 164 10.64 -8.14 8.30
N GLN A 165 11.97 -8.07 8.41
CA GLN A 165 12.70 -6.81 8.51
C GLN A 165 12.52 -5.93 7.27
N ARG A 166 12.59 -6.53 6.07
CA ARG A 166 12.35 -5.82 4.79
C ARG A 166 10.92 -5.29 4.71
N ILE A 167 9.92 -6.10 5.09
CA ILE A 167 8.51 -5.69 5.14
C ILE A 167 8.32 -4.52 6.12
N ASN A 168 8.98 -4.54 7.28
CA ASN A 168 8.87 -3.45 8.25
C ASN A 168 9.55 -2.15 7.78
N ASN A 169 10.67 -2.26 7.06
CA ASN A 169 11.27 -1.10 6.40
C ASN A 169 10.31 -0.51 5.36
N PHE A 170 9.75 -1.35 4.50
CA PHE A 170 8.73 -0.93 3.53
C PHE A 170 7.52 -0.29 4.21
N LEU A 171 7.00 -0.90 5.29
CA LEU A 171 5.89 -0.36 6.09
C LEU A 171 6.21 1.04 6.62
N GLY A 172 7.46 1.29 7.03
CA GLY A 172 7.94 2.63 7.42
C GLY A 172 7.90 3.65 6.30
N GLN A 173 8.25 3.24 5.07
CA GLN A 173 8.29 4.11 3.89
C GLN A 173 6.91 4.43 3.31
N VAL A 174 5.90 3.58 3.53
CA VAL A 174 4.53 3.80 3.03
C VAL A 174 3.59 4.44 4.05
N ARG A 175 4.09 4.82 5.23
CA ARG A 175 3.26 5.46 6.26
C ARG A 175 2.62 6.75 5.76
N ARG A 176 1.54 7.17 6.43
CA ARG A 176 0.83 8.41 6.12
C ARG A 176 1.79 9.60 6.10
N GLU A 177 2.70 9.68 7.06
CA GLU A 177 3.64 10.79 7.26
C GLU A 177 4.68 10.90 6.12
N GLU A 178 4.98 9.80 5.44
CA GLU A 178 5.94 9.78 4.34
C GLU A 178 5.33 10.23 3.00
N GLN A 179 4.00 10.34 2.93
CA GLN A 179 3.33 10.64 1.68
C GLN A 179 3.49 12.11 1.26
N PRO A 180 3.67 12.40 -0.05
CA PRO A 180 3.96 13.76 -0.52
C PRO A 180 2.99 14.83 -0.02
N PHE A 181 1.68 14.55 -0.06
CA PHE A 181 0.65 15.48 0.39
C PHE A 181 0.65 15.69 1.91
N GLN A 182 0.88 14.63 2.70
CA GLN A 182 0.96 14.74 4.15
C GLN A 182 2.18 15.56 4.56
N ARG A 183 3.34 15.34 3.94
CA ARG A 183 4.56 16.12 4.23
C ARG A 183 4.37 17.61 4.01
N VAL A 184 3.67 17.99 2.94
CA VAL A 184 3.32 19.40 2.69
C VAL A 184 2.39 19.92 3.77
N ASN A 185 1.36 19.17 4.14
CA ASN A 185 0.47 19.54 5.24
C ASN A 185 1.25 19.74 6.56
N ASP A 186 2.17 18.84 6.90
CA ASP A 186 2.98 18.94 8.12
C ASP A 186 3.87 20.19 8.09
N PHE A 187 4.47 20.52 6.94
CA PHE A 187 5.24 21.77 6.78
C PHE A 187 4.37 23.01 6.95
N VAL A 188 3.15 23.01 6.39
CA VAL A 188 2.22 24.13 6.54
C VAL A 188 1.82 24.27 8.01
N GLN A 189 1.40 23.19 8.66
CA GLN A 189 1.04 23.20 10.09
C GLN A 189 2.19 23.68 10.97
N HIS A 190 3.42 23.23 10.70
CA HIS A 190 4.61 23.70 11.41
C HIS A 190 4.83 25.21 11.20
N ALA A 191 4.73 25.70 9.96
CA ALA A 191 4.88 27.13 9.67
C ALA A 191 3.78 27.99 10.33
N THR A 192 2.54 27.50 10.38
CA THR A 192 1.42 28.16 11.06
C THR A 192 1.65 28.22 12.58
N ARG A 193 2.10 27.12 13.19
CA ARG A 193 2.47 27.09 14.63
C ARG A 193 3.60 28.08 14.95
N MET A 194 4.55 28.25 14.03
CA MET A 194 5.65 29.22 14.15
C MET A 194 5.23 30.66 13.81
N ARG A 195 3.93 30.94 13.59
CA ARG A 195 3.37 32.25 13.20
C ARG A 195 3.99 32.84 11.92
N LYS A 196 4.56 32.01 11.06
CA LYS A 196 5.19 32.43 9.78
C LYS A 196 4.17 32.60 8.66
N THR A 197 2.93 32.15 8.85
CA THR A 197 1.85 32.22 7.85
C THR A 197 0.54 32.63 8.53
N GLN A 198 -0.31 33.35 7.78
CA GLN A 198 -1.68 33.71 8.18
C GLN A 198 -2.64 33.08 7.16
N GLY A 199 -3.72 32.43 7.62
CA GLY A 199 -4.75 31.83 6.76
C GLY A 199 -5.21 30.44 7.21
N ILE A 200 -6.37 30.01 6.69
CA ILE A 200 -6.93 28.67 6.90
C ILE A 200 -6.40 27.77 5.78
N PHE A 201 -5.59 26.76 6.12
CA PHE A 201 -5.21 25.70 5.20
C PHE A 201 -6.10 24.47 5.42
N ALA A 202 -7.04 24.24 4.50
CA ALA A 202 -7.87 23.05 4.51
C ALA A 202 -7.12 21.90 3.80
N PHE A 203 -6.66 20.92 4.57
CA PHE A 203 -6.08 19.70 4.03
C PHE A 203 -7.19 18.69 3.74
N ASP A 204 -7.28 18.27 2.49
CA ASP A 204 -8.19 17.21 2.06
C ASP A 204 -7.52 15.85 2.29
N GLU A 205 -8.09 15.06 3.20
CA GLU A 205 -7.55 13.75 3.58
C GLU A 205 -7.72 12.70 2.47
N ALA A 206 -8.64 12.89 1.52
CA ALA A 206 -8.84 11.95 0.40
C ALA A 206 -7.61 11.82 -0.51
N LYS A 207 -6.64 12.73 -0.36
CA LYS A 207 -5.35 12.72 -1.09
C LYS A 207 -4.37 11.67 -0.59
N ILE A 208 -4.57 11.17 0.63
CA ILE A 208 -3.70 10.19 1.26
C ILE A 208 -3.95 8.81 0.63
N GLN A 209 -2.89 8.26 0.03
CA GLN A 209 -2.87 6.95 -0.59
C GLN A 209 -2.74 5.87 0.48
N SER A 210 -3.87 5.39 0.99
CA SER A 210 -3.90 4.42 2.09
C SER A 210 -3.52 3.00 1.68
N LYS A 211 -3.70 2.64 0.40
CA LYS A 211 -3.52 1.27 -0.13
C LYS A 211 -2.17 0.66 0.19
N GLY A 212 -1.07 1.32 -0.17
CA GLY A 212 0.28 0.79 0.04
C GLY A 212 0.56 0.47 1.51
N HIS A 213 0.07 1.31 2.42
CA HIS A 213 0.18 1.07 3.85
C HIS A 213 -0.67 -0.13 4.33
N LEU A 214 -1.92 -0.25 3.85
CA LEU A 214 -2.78 -1.41 4.16
C LEU A 214 -2.19 -2.73 3.64
N GLN A 215 -1.64 -2.71 2.43
CA GLN A 215 -0.92 -3.83 1.83
C GLN A 215 0.34 -4.23 2.62
N ALA A 216 1.13 -3.26 3.08
CA ALA A 216 2.28 -3.55 3.93
C ALA A 216 1.87 -4.17 5.29
N CYS A 217 0.79 -3.68 5.91
CA CYS A 217 0.26 -4.22 7.14
C CYS A 217 -0.23 -5.68 6.98
N THR A 218 -1.01 -5.96 5.93
CA THR A 218 -1.48 -7.33 5.63
C THR A 218 -0.33 -8.27 5.34
N LEU A 219 0.69 -7.83 4.61
CA LEU A 219 1.88 -8.63 4.31
C LEU A 219 2.70 -8.95 5.57
N SER A 220 2.84 -7.97 6.48
CA SER A 220 3.47 -8.18 7.78
C SER A 220 2.73 -9.23 8.59
N LEU A 221 1.41 -9.13 8.70
CA LEU A 221 0.58 -10.09 9.44
C LEU A 221 0.64 -11.48 8.80
N LYS A 222 0.59 -11.58 7.46
CA LYS A 222 0.74 -12.87 6.76
C LYS A 222 2.08 -13.52 7.08
N CYS A 223 3.17 -12.75 7.08
CA CYS A 223 4.48 -13.25 7.49
C CYS A 223 4.48 -13.83 8.91
N ASP A 224 3.83 -13.13 9.86
CA ASP A 224 3.69 -13.60 11.24
C ASP A 224 2.88 -14.93 11.27
N THR A 225 1.75 -15.00 10.56
CA THR A 225 0.89 -16.20 10.52
C THR A 225 1.58 -17.42 9.90
N ILE A 226 2.44 -17.25 8.89
CA ILE A 226 3.19 -18.35 8.26
C ILE A 226 4.14 -18.99 9.28
N VAL A 227 4.91 -18.17 9.99
CA VAL A 227 5.86 -18.66 11.00
C VAL A 227 5.12 -19.33 12.16
N ILE A 228 4.03 -18.73 12.62
CA ILE A 228 3.27 -19.25 13.76
C ILE A 228 2.55 -20.55 13.38
N ALA A 229 1.92 -20.63 12.21
CA ALA A 229 1.23 -21.85 11.75
C ALA A 229 2.20 -23.03 11.67
N ASP A 230 3.38 -22.82 11.07
CA ASP A 230 4.39 -23.86 10.98
C ASP A 230 4.94 -24.25 12.37
N PHE A 231 5.18 -23.27 13.25
CA PHE A 231 5.54 -23.54 14.64
C PHE A 231 4.50 -24.43 15.34
N MET A 232 3.21 -24.13 15.18
CA MET A 232 2.15 -24.92 15.80
C MET A 232 2.11 -26.35 15.25
N ALA A 233 2.37 -26.54 13.96
CA ALA A 233 2.47 -27.88 13.36
C ALA A 233 3.69 -28.68 13.87
N GLN A 234 4.83 -28.03 14.10
CA GLN A 234 6.02 -28.70 14.64
C GLN A 234 5.93 -28.95 16.15
N ARG A 235 5.19 -28.10 16.87
CA ARG A 235 5.14 -28.06 18.34
C ARG A 235 4.76 -29.40 18.94
N ASP A 236 3.68 -30.03 18.46
CA ASP A 236 3.15 -31.25 19.07
C ASP A 236 4.18 -32.39 19.07
N SER A 237 4.98 -32.50 18.02
CA SER A 237 6.06 -33.50 17.91
C SER A 237 7.26 -33.24 18.82
N LEU A 238 7.36 -32.04 19.39
CA LEU A 238 8.50 -31.55 20.17
C LEU A 238 8.17 -31.26 21.64
N LEU A 239 6.88 -31.25 22.02
CA LEU A 239 6.45 -30.95 23.39
C LEU A 239 7.01 -31.92 24.43
N GLU A 240 7.25 -33.19 24.06
CA GLU A 240 7.86 -34.18 24.96
C GLU A 240 9.33 -33.87 25.28
N ALA A 241 10.03 -33.19 24.35
CA ALA A 241 11.46 -32.92 24.45
C ALA A 241 11.80 -31.49 24.89
N ARG A 242 10.82 -30.59 24.94
CA ARG A 242 11.05 -29.14 25.12
C ARG A 242 10.08 -28.51 26.10
N GLN A 243 10.50 -27.42 26.75
CA GLN A 243 9.63 -26.65 27.64
C GLN A 243 8.54 -25.94 26.84
N LYS A 244 7.36 -25.79 27.45
CA LYS A 244 6.26 -25.01 26.85
C LYS A 244 6.70 -23.55 26.64
N LEU A 245 6.39 -23.02 25.46
CA LEU A 245 6.59 -21.61 25.13
C LEU A 245 5.27 -20.87 25.30
N ALA A 246 5.28 -19.81 26.12
CA ALA A 246 4.14 -18.92 26.28
C ALA A 246 4.24 -17.79 25.24
N LEU A 247 3.17 -17.60 24.45
CA LEU A 247 3.05 -16.56 23.43
C LEU A 247 1.75 -15.78 23.65
N ASP A 248 1.72 -14.52 23.23
CA ASP A 248 0.57 -13.63 23.40
C ASP A 248 0.22 -12.93 22.08
N PHE A 249 -0.89 -13.33 21.46
CA PHE A 249 -1.31 -12.77 20.18
C PHE A 249 -2.23 -11.54 20.31
N SER A 250 -2.41 -10.97 21.50
CA SER A 250 -3.27 -9.79 21.73
C SER A 250 -2.89 -8.59 20.87
N GLN A 251 -1.59 -8.32 20.70
CA GLN A 251 -1.12 -7.25 19.80
C GLN A 251 -1.52 -7.51 18.34
N HIS A 252 -1.36 -8.74 17.86
CA HIS A 252 -1.70 -9.11 16.48
C HIS A 252 -3.20 -8.96 16.22
N MET A 253 -4.03 -9.40 17.18
CA MET A 253 -5.48 -9.26 17.13
C MET A 253 -5.92 -7.78 17.07
N ASN A 254 -5.35 -6.92 17.93
CA ASN A 254 -5.63 -5.49 17.92
C ASN A 254 -5.18 -4.79 16.62
N GLU A 255 -4.03 -5.19 16.07
CA GLU A 255 -3.58 -4.69 14.76
C GLU A 255 -4.52 -5.13 13.62
N CYS A 256 -5.05 -6.36 13.66
CA CYS A 256 -6.04 -6.82 12.70
C CYS A 256 -7.35 -6.02 12.80
N GLU A 257 -7.87 -5.77 14.00
CA GLU A 257 -9.08 -4.95 14.20
C GLU A 257 -8.88 -3.52 13.67
N THR A 258 -7.75 -2.88 14.03
CA THR A 258 -7.38 -1.55 13.52
C THR A 258 -7.30 -1.53 11.99
N LEU A 259 -6.73 -2.59 11.40
CA LEU A 259 -6.60 -2.72 9.95
C LEU A 259 -7.95 -2.92 9.26
N VAL A 260 -8.86 -3.67 9.88
CA VAL A 260 -10.25 -3.84 9.41
C VAL A 260 -10.97 -2.49 9.35
N GLU A 261 -10.90 -1.70 10.43
CA GLU A 261 -11.56 -0.39 10.49
C GLU A 261 -11.02 0.55 9.41
N ARG A 262 -9.70 0.61 9.26
CA ARG A 262 -9.05 1.46 8.26
C ARG A 262 -9.38 1.03 6.83
N ALA A 263 -9.28 -0.26 6.53
CA ALA A 263 -9.57 -0.80 5.20
C ALA A 263 -11.03 -0.56 4.82
N ARG A 264 -11.96 -0.73 5.76
CA ARG A 264 -13.37 -0.41 5.57
C ARG A 264 -13.59 1.07 5.29
N ALA A 265 -13.00 1.95 6.11
CA ALA A 265 -13.16 3.39 5.98
C ALA A 265 -12.63 3.95 4.66
N THR A 266 -11.61 3.30 4.07
CA THR A 266 -11.02 3.71 2.80
C THR A 266 -11.44 2.86 1.61
N GLY A 267 -12.38 1.93 1.77
CA GLY A 267 -12.96 1.15 0.66
C GLY A 267 -12.05 0.05 0.09
N HIS A 268 -11.31 -0.67 0.92
CA HIS A 268 -10.37 -1.73 0.52
C HIS A 268 -10.85 -3.12 0.97
N PRO A 269 -11.83 -3.74 0.26
CA PRO A 269 -12.48 -4.97 0.72
C PRO A 269 -11.54 -6.17 0.80
N ARG A 270 -10.51 -6.24 -0.04
CA ARG A 270 -9.51 -7.32 0.02
C ARG A 270 -8.71 -7.26 1.32
N GLN A 271 -8.14 -6.11 1.65
CA GLN A 271 -7.36 -5.94 2.87
C GLN A 271 -8.23 -6.07 4.13
N GLU A 272 -9.50 -5.64 4.08
CA GLU A 272 -10.46 -5.91 5.16
C GLU A 272 -10.67 -7.42 5.35
N THR A 273 -10.83 -8.17 4.25
CA THR A 273 -11.03 -9.62 4.28
C THR A 273 -9.78 -10.35 4.81
N GLU A 274 -8.59 -9.99 4.32
CA GLU A 274 -7.30 -10.54 4.80
C GLU A 274 -7.13 -10.32 6.31
N ALA A 275 -7.37 -9.12 6.81
CA ALA A 275 -7.26 -8.79 8.23
C ALA A 275 -8.24 -9.59 9.09
N ARG A 276 -9.48 -9.82 8.62
CA ARG A 276 -10.47 -10.67 9.31
C ARG A 276 -10.04 -12.13 9.39
N VAL A 277 -9.49 -12.66 8.30
CA VAL A 277 -8.96 -14.03 8.26
C VAL A 277 -7.79 -14.17 9.24
N TYR A 278 -6.82 -13.25 9.22
CA TYR A 278 -5.67 -13.29 10.12
C TYR A 278 -6.10 -13.17 11.58
N PHE A 279 -7.07 -12.30 11.91
CA PHE A 279 -7.64 -12.23 13.25
C PHE A 279 -8.16 -13.59 13.74
N ALA A 280 -8.91 -14.30 12.90
CA ALA A 280 -9.43 -15.61 13.23
C ALA A 280 -8.32 -16.67 13.39
N GLN A 281 -7.26 -16.60 12.58
CA GLN A 281 -6.08 -17.45 12.72
C GLN A 281 -5.36 -17.21 14.06
N PHE A 282 -5.16 -15.94 14.46
CA PHE A 282 -4.57 -15.62 15.76
C PHE A 282 -5.44 -16.09 16.93
N CYS A 283 -6.77 -16.00 16.82
CA CYS A 283 -7.68 -16.59 17.79
C CYS A 283 -7.51 -18.12 17.88
N ALA A 284 -7.37 -18.81 16.74
CA ALA A 284 -7.12 -20.25 16.71
C ALA A 284 -5.77 -20.61 17.36
N PHE A 285 -4.70 -19.85 17.07
CA PHE A 285 -3.40 -20.05 17.71
C PHE A 285 -3.46 -19.85 19.22
N SER A 286 -4.08 -18.77 19.69
CA SER A 286 -4.27 -18.49 21.12
C SER A 286 -5.03 -19.62 21.83
N ARG A 287 -6.09 -20.14 21.21
CA ARG A 287 -6.88 -21.24 21.77
C ARG A 287 -6.09 -22.54 21.89
N ALA A 288 -5.32 -22.91 20.85
CA ALA A 288 -4.51 -24.13 20.86
C ALA A 288 -3.33 -24.06 21.83
N LEU A 289 -2.81 -22.86 22.12
CA LEU A 289 -1.82 -22.68 23.19
C LEU A 289 -2.47 -22.80 24.57
N ALA A 290 -3.64 -22.19 24.77
CA ALA A 290 -4.35 -22.20 26.05
C ALA A 290 -4.86 -23.62 26.43
N SER A 291 -5.37 -24.40 25.48
CA SER A 291 -5.84 -25.77 25.74
C SER A 291 -4.72 -26.73 26.19
N ALA A 292 -3.46 -26.37 25.95
CA ALA A 292 -2.31 -27.13 26.43
C ALA A 292 -1.87 -26.74 27.86
N GLU A 293 -2.40 -25.65 28.41
CA GLU A 293 -2.16 -25.18 29.77
C GLU A 293 -3.39 -25.54 30.61
N GLU A 294 -3.41 -26.75 31.19
CA GLU A 294 -4.46 -27.20 32.11
C GLU A 294 -4.63 -26.22 33.28
N THR A 295 -5.60 -25.31 33.20
CA THR A 295 -6.07 -24.50 34.33
C THR A 295 -7.60 -24.40 34.29
N ASP A 296 -8.22 -24.59 35.46
CA ASP A 296 -9.67 -24.61 35.71
C ASP A 296 -10.45 -23.41 35.14
N GLY A 297 -11.66 -23.69 34.63
CA GLY A 297 -12.86 -22.81 34.54
C GLY A 297 -12.78 -21.47 33.78
N GLU A 298 -11.79 -20.63 34.05
CA GLU A 298 -11.68 -19.26 33.55
C GLU A 298 -11.10 -19.22 32.11
N THR A 299 -10.17 -20.12 31.80
CA THR A 299 -9.58 -20.34 30.47
C THR A 299 -10.62 -20.79 29.44
N ASP A 300 -11.58 -21.63 29.86
CA ASP A 300 -12.64 -22.15 29.00
C ASP A 300 -13.58 -21.02 28.52
N THR A 301 -13.89 -20.07 29.42
CA THR A 301 -14.70 -18.88 29.06
C THR A 301 -13.97 -17.95 28.09
N ASN A 302 -12.65 -17.80 28.21
CA ASN A 302 -11.87 -16.94 27.31
C ASN A 302 -11.66 -17.61 25.94
N ALA A 303 -11.41 -18.93 25.93
CA ALA A 303 -11.26 -19.70 24.70
C ALA A 303 -12.55 -19.71 23.86
N GLU A 304 -13.72 -19.83 24.49
CA GLU A 304 -15.00 -19.71 23.77
C GLU A 304 -15.28 -18.27 23.32
N LYS A 305 -14.93 -17.23 24.09
CA LYS A 305 -15.02 -15.83 23.62
C LYS A 305 -14.18 -15.58 22.36
N LEU A 306 -12.94 -16.07 22.33
CA LEU A 306 -12.07 -15.94 21.15
C LEU A 306 -12.65 -16.67 19.93
N LYS A 307 -13.28 -17.83 20.15
CA LYS A 307 -13.93 -18.61 19.10
C LYS A 307 -15.13 -17.90 18.50
N GLU A 308 -15.99 -17.31 19.33
CA GLU A 308 -17.15 -16.55 18.85
C GLU A 308 -16.70 -15.30 18.08
N LYS A 309 -15.72 -14.53 18.60
CA LYS A 309 -15.14 -13.40 17.85
C LYS A 309 -14.55 -13.85 16.50
N ALA A 310 -13.80 -14.95 16.47
CA ALA A 310 -13.25 -15.48 15.22
C ALA A 310 -14.34 -15.83 14.20
N LYS A 311 -15.45 -16.45 14.65
CA LYS A 311 -16.60 -16.75 13.79
C LYS A 311 -17.26 -15.48 13.24
N GLU A 312 -17.44 -14.44 14.07
CA GLU A 312 -17.98 -13.15 13.63
C GLU A 312 -17.11 -12.53 12.53
N HIS A 313 -15.79 -12.55 12.71
CA HIS A 313 -14.85 -12.07 11.70
C HIS A 313 -14.92 -12.87 10.39
N LEU A 314 -14.99 -14.19 10.46
CA LEU A 314 -15.08 -15.06 9.27
C LEU A 314 -16.44 -14.94 8.56
N ALA A 315 -17.54 -14.77 9.29
CA ALA A 315 -18.85 -14.49 8.70
C ALA A 315 -18.84 -13.17 7.94
N ALA A 316 -18.31 -12.10 8.53
CA ALA A 316 -18.16 -10.81 7.85
C ALA A 316 -17.21 -10.90 6.64
N ALA A 317 -16.14 -11.72 6.70
CA ALA A 317 -15.26 -11.96 5.57
C ALA A 317 -16.01 -12.64 4.40
N ARG A 318 -16.88 -13.62 4.67
CA ARG A 318 -17.73 -14.25 3.64
C ARG A 318 -18.68 -13.25 2.98
N GLU A 319 -19.30 -12.37 3.76
CA GLU A 319 -20.16 -11.31 3.23
C GLU A 319 -19.41 -10.35 2.29
N LEU A 320 -18.16 -10.00 2.64
CA LEU A 320 -17.30 -9.19 1.78
C LEU A 320 -16.96 -9.89 0.48
N VAL A 321 -16.62 -11.19 0.53
CA VAL A 321 -16.33 -11.99 -0.67
C VAL A 321 -17.55 -12.10 -1.58
N ALA A 322 -18.74 -12.30 -1.01
CA ALA A 322 -19.99 -12.34 -1.75
C ALA A 322 -20.33 -10.98 -2.40
N ARG A 323 -20.02 -9.86 -1.73
CA ARG A 323 -20.29 -8.51 -2.23
C ARG A 323 -19.27 -8.04 -3.27
N TYR A 324 -18.00 -8.43 -3.12
CA TYR A 324 -16.87 -7.91 -3.90
C TYR A 324 -16.06 -9.03 -4.54
N THR A 325 -16.75 -9.96 -5.23
CA THR A 325 -16.14 -11.21 -5.73
C THR A 325 -14.90 -10.98 -6.60
N GLY A 326 -14.90 -9.97 -7.48
CA GLY A 326 -13.74 -9.66 -8.32
C GLY A 326 -12.56 -9.03 -7.57
N GLN A 327 -12.79 -8.34 -6.46
CA GLN A 327 -11.72 -7.69 -5.67
C GLN A 327 -11.13 -8.62 -4.60
N THR A 328 -11.87 -9.66 -4.22
CA THR A 328 -11.55 -10.60 -3.13
C THR A 328 -11.23 -12.00 -3.64
N GLU A 329 -10.83 -12.12 -4.90
CA GLU A 329 -10.49 -13.39 -5.55
C GLU A 329 -9.43 -14.17 -4.74
N GLY A 330 -9.68 -15.46 -4.55
CA GLY A 330 -8.85 -16.38 -3.77
C GLY A 330 -9.14 -16.39 -2.25
N MET A 331 -9.84 -15.39 -1.72
CA MET A 331 -10.04 -15.28 -0.26
C MET A 331 -10.98 -16.33 0.33
N MET A 332 -11.86 -16.94 -0.46
CA MET A 332 -12.77 -17.98 0.03
C MET A 332 -12.01 -19.20 0.58
N LEU A 333 -10.93 -19.61 -0.08
CA LEU A 333 -10.10 -20.74 0.37
C LEU A 333 -9.40 -20.42 1.70
N GLU A 334 -8.92 -19.19 1.87
CA GLU A 334 -8.29 -18.73 3.11
C GLU A 334 -9.30 -18.65 4.28
N ILE A 335 -10.56 -18.29 4.00
CA ILE A 335 -11.65 -18.31 4.99
C ILE A 335 -11.95 -19.75 5.44
N GLU A 336 -12.14 -20.68 4.50
CA GLU A 336 -12.43 -22.09 4.80
C GLU A 336 -11.30 -22.74 5.60
N ALA A 337 -10.06 -22.36 5.29
CA ALA A 337 -8.89 -22.76 6.06
C ALA A 337 -8.93 -22.30 7.50
N ALA A 338 -9.18 -21.01 7.72
CA ALA A 338 -9.23 -20.43 9.05
C ALA A 338 -10.38 -21.04 9.88
N GLU A 339 -11.52 -21.35 9.24
CA GLU A 339 -12.61 -22.10 9.88
C GLU A 339 -12.17 -23.50 10.30
N LYS A 340 -11.42 -24.21 9.45
CA LYS A 340 -10.87 -25.53 9.77
C LYS A 340 -9.86 -25.47 10.90
N MET A 341 -8.94 -24.50 10.87
CA MET A 341 -7.98 -24.24 11.95
C MET A 341 -8.70 -24.00 13.28
N LEU A 342 -9.80 -23.23 13.27
CA LEU A 342 -10.57 -22.92 14.47
C LEU A 342 -11.32 -24.14 15.03
N ARG A 343 -11.78 -25.05 14.17
CA ARG A 343 -12.50 -26.27 14.59
C ARG A 343 -11.56 -27.38 15.06
N ASP A 344 -10.57 -27.69 14.25
CA ASP A 344 -9.82 -28.94 14.37
C ASP A 344 -8.46 -28.75 15.05
N SER A 345 -8.04 -27.50 15.32
CA SER A 345 -6.67 -27.15 15.74
C SER A 345 -5.61 -27.72 14.82
N VAL A 346 -5.95 -27.84 13.53
CA VAL A 346 -5.08 -28.36 12.48
C VAL A 346 -4.51 -27.18 11.70
N PHE A 347 -3.19 -27.03 11.75
CA PHE A 347 -2.45 -25.91 11.17
C PHE A 347 -1.72 -26.37 9.89
N TYR A 348 -2.48 -26.69 8.83
CA TYR A 348 -1.94 -26.99 7.50
C TYR A 348 -2.21 -25.84 6.51
N GLU A 349 -1.47 -25.87 5.42
CA GLU A 349 -1.55 -24.90 4.33
C GLU A 349 -2.77 -25.15 3.43
N PRO A 350 -3.70 -24.19 3.30
CA PRO A 350 -4.96 -24.40 2.58
C PRO A 350 -4.92 -24.07 1.09
N VAL A 351 -4.02 -23.19 0.67
CA VAL A 351 -3.86 -22.75 -0.72
C VAL A 351 -2.45 -23.08 -1.14
N SER A 352 -2.29 -23.73 -2.30
CA SER A 352 -0.95 -24.02 -2.78
C SER A 352 -0.20 -22.71 -3.05
N THR A 353 1.09 -22.68 -2.76
CA THR A 353 1.93 -21.51 -3.08
C THR A 353 1.82 -21.08 -4.55
N GLU A 354 1.44 -21.98 -5.46
CA GLU A 354 1.29 -21.68 -6.88
C GLU A 354 -0.02 -20.96 -7.22
N GLU A 355 -1.15 -21.34 -6.61
CA GLU A 355 -2.43 -20.62 -6.78
C GLU A 355 -2.34 -19.19 -6.24
N LEU A 356 -1.74 -19.03 -5.05
CA LEU A 356 -1.54 -17.70 -4.48
C LEU A 356 -0.54 -16.87 -5.28
N ARG A 357 0.47 -17.51 -5.89
CA ARG A 357 1.41 -16.86 -6.83
C ARG A 357 0.70 -16.38 -8.09
N ALA A 358 -0.23 -17.15 -8.64
CA ALA A 358 -1.03 -16.74 -9.78
C ALA A 358 -1.86 -15.49 -9.47
N VAL A 359 -2.48 -15.41 -8.28
CA VAL A 359 -3.22 -14.23 -7.82
C VAL A 359 -2.30 -13.02 -7.69
N TYR A 360 -1.16 -13.13 -7.01
CA TYR A 360 -0.23 -12.00 -6.88
C TYR A 360 0.36 -11.58 -8.22
N ARG A 361 0.66 -12.51 -9.12
CA ARG A 361 1.10 -12.18 -10.49
C ARG A 361 0.01 -11.47 -11.27
N ALA A 362 -1.24 -11.92 -11.20
CA ALA A 362 -2.37 -11.23 -11.84
C ALA A 362 -2.53 -9.79 -11.30
N MET A 363 -2.33 -9.60 -9.98
CA MET A 363 -2.31 -8.27 -9.37
C MET A 363 -1.10 -7.44 -9.82
N ALA A 364 0.06 -8.07 -10.03
CA ALA A 364 1.29 -7.42 -10.46
C ALA A 364 1.29 -7.08 -11.96
N VAL A 365 0.67 -7.89 -12.82
CA VAL A 365 0.56 -7.66 -14.28
C VAL A 365 -0.16 -6.34 -14.59
N ASN A 366 -1.03 -5.88 -13.69
CA ASN A 366 -1.65 -4.55 -13.76
C ASN A 366 -0.67 -3.40 -13.52
N PHE A 367 0.60 -3.67 -13.21
CA PHE A 367 1.63 -2.68 -12.89
C PHE A 367 3.05 -3.03 -13.38
N SER A 368 3.31 -4.26 -13.87
CA SER A 368 4.66 -4.77 -14.20
C SER A 368 4.95 -4.90 -15.70
N GLY A 369 4.02 -4.49 -16.57
CA GLY A 369 4.23 -4.49 -18.02
C GLY A 369 4.89 -3.21 -18.52
N THR A 370 5.49 -3.28 -19.72
CA THR A 370 5.74 -2.14 -20.64
C THR A 370 4.43 -1.46 -21.11
N GLY A 371 3.35 -1.63 -20.34
CA GLY A 371 2.02 -1.19 -20.64
C GLY A 371 1.86 0.31 -20.45
N HIS A 372 0.86 0.84 -21.13
CA HIS A 372 0.47 2.23 -21.01
C HIS A 372 -0.37 2.42 -19.75
N TRP A 373 -0.13 3.50 -19.01
CA TRP A 373 -0.84 3.75 -17.75
C TRP A 373 -2.19 4.38 -18.05
N TYR A 374 -3.20 4.04 -17.26
CA TYR A 374 -4.55 4.56 -17.32
C TYR A 374 -5.06 4.87 -15.92
N LEU A 375 -6.11 5.68 -15.85
CA LEU A 375 -6.87 6.02 -14.66
C LEU A 375 -8.30 5.54 -14.86
N CYS A 376 -8.90 4.91 -13.84
CA CYS A 376 -10.33 4.61 -13.87
C CYS A 376 -11.16 5.90 -13.69
N ALA A 377 -12.49 5.81 -13.81
CA ALA A 377 -13.39 6.96 -13.62
C ALA A 377 -13.24 7.64 -12.24
N ASN A 378 -12.76 6.89 -11.22
CA ASN A 378 -12.48 7.39 -9.88
C ASN A 378 -11.00 7.72 -9.64
N ARG A 379 -10.20 7.86 -10.71
CA ARG A 379 -8.77 8.24 -10.71
C ARG A 379 -7.80 7.26 -10.05
N HIS A 380 -8.17 5.99 -9.87
CA HIS A 380 -7.22 4.94 -9.47
C HIS A 380 -6.35 4.51 -10.66
N PRO A 381 -5.01 4.52 -10.54
CA PRO A 381 -4.12 4.15 -11.63
C PRO A 381 -4.08 2.64 -11.85
N PHE A 382 -4.02 2.24 -13.11
CA PHE A 382 -3.80 0.87 -13.58
C PHE A 382 -2.99 0.87 -14.88
N THR A 383 -2.42 -0.26 -15.28
CA THR A 383 -1.73 -0.37 -16.59
C THR A 383 -2.46 -1.28 -17.55
N VAL A 384 -2.30 -1.02 -18.85
CA VAL A 384 -2.79 -1.85 -19.94
C VAL A 384 -1.60 -2.45 -20.68
N GLY A 385 -1.45 -3.78 -20.59
CA GLY A 385 -0.37 -4.52 -21.25
C GLY A 385 -0.57 -4.75 -22.76
N GLY A 386 0.38 -5.43 -23.39
CA GLY A 386 0.31 -5.83 -24.80
C GLY A 386 0.57 -4.68 -25.77
N CYS A 387 -0.47 -4.26 -26.52
CA CYS A 387 -0.41 -3.15 -27.47
C CYS A 387 -0.49 -1.76 -26.80
N GLY A 388 -0.71 -1.72 -25.47
CA GLY A 388 -0.81 -0.50 -24.69
C GLY A 388 -2.13 0.27 -24.88
N MET A 389 -3.08 -0.27 -25.63
CA MET A 389 -4.43 0.30 -25.75
C MET A 389 -5.48 -0.68 -25.25
N PRO A 390 -6.58 -0.22 -24.63
CA PRO A 390 -7.53 -1.12 -24.02
C PRO A 390 -8.26 -1.99 -25.07
N MET A 391 -8.11 -3.30 -24.91
CA MET A 391 -8.74 -4.31 -25.79
C MET A 391 -9.67 -5.24 -25.03
N GLU A 392 -9.55 -5.27 -23.70
CA GLU A 392 -10.36 -6.07 -22.80
C GLU A 392 -11.01 -5.18 -21.76
N ARG A 393 -12.23 -5.55 -21.36
CA ARG A 393 -13.00 -4.89 -20.30
C ARG A 393 -12.83 -5.65 -19.01
N THR A 394 -12.53 -4.93 -17.94
CA THR A 394 -12.45 -5.46 -16.58
C THR A 394 -12.92 -4.40 -15.57
N VAL A 395 -12.65 -4.60 -14.29
CA VAL A 395 -13.01 -3.68 -13.20
C VAL A 395 -11.78 -3.20 -12.46
N CYS A 396 -11.83 -1.96 -11.99
CA CYS A 396 -10.82 -1.38 -11.13
C CYS A 396 -10.73 -2.22 -9.84
N PRO A 397 -9.57 -2.74 -9.45
CA PRO A 397 -9.44 -3.54 -8.24
C PRO A 397 -9.59 -2.72 -6.96
N GLU A 398 -9.62 -1.38 -7.06
CA GLU A 398 -9.75 -0.47 -5.92
C GLU A 398 -11.19 0.01 -5.70
N CYS A 399 -11.92 0.34 -6.77
CA CYS A 399 -13.28 0.90 -6.65
C CYS A 399 -14.37 0.15 -7.41
N GLY A 400 -14.01 -0.90 -8.16
CA GLY A 400 -14.96 -1.66 -8.99
C GLY A 400 -15.50 -0.91 -10.22
N ALA A 401 -15.09 0.35 -10.46
CA ALA A 401 -15.45 1.07 -11.67
C ALA A 401 -14.95 0.32 -12.92
N PRO A 402 -15.65 0.37 -14.07
CA PRO A 402 -15.17 -0.21 -15.31
C PRO A 402 -13.78 0.31 -15.66
N VAL A 403 -12.87 -0.59 -16.04
CA VAL A 403 -11.53 -0.25 -16.56
C VAL A 403 -11.24 -1.04 -17.81
N GLY A 404 -10.28 -0.56 -18.59
CA GLY A 404 -9.99 -1.12 -19.91
C GLY A 404 -10.90 -0.53 -20.99
N GLY A 405 -11.33 -1.37 -21.93
CA GLY A 405 -12.08 -0.94 -23.11
C GLY A 405 -12.11 -1.99 -24.20
N ALA A 406 -12.50 -1.60 -25.41
CA ALA A 406 -12.60 -2.52 -26.56
C ALA A 406 -12.13 -1.82 -27.84
N ASN A 407 -11.57 -2.59 -28.78
CA ASN A 407 -11.10 -2.06 -30.07
C ASN A 407 -10.16 -0.85 -29.92
N HIS A 408 -9.19 -0.94 -29.00
CA HIS A 408 -8.23 0.11 -28.66
C HIS A 408 -8.85 1.41 -28.12
N THR A 409 -10.13 1.38 -27.75
CA THR A 409 -10.87 2.52 -27.25
C THR A 409 -11.16 2.31 -25.76
N PRO A 410 -10.70 3.22 -24.88
CA PRO A 410 -11.03 3.16 -23.46
C PRO A 410 -12.55 3.27 -23.23
N ASP A 411 -13.06 2.53 -22.25
CA ASP A 411 -14.44 2.72 -21.80
C ASP A 411 -14.64 4.11 -21.15
N ALA A 412 -15.88 4.57 -21.08
CA ALA A 412 -16.22 5.90 -20.57
C ALA A 412 -15.65 6.14 -19.16
N GLY A 413 -14.93 7.26 -18.98
CA GLY A 413 -14.28 7.63 -17.73
C GLY A 413 -12.87 7.05 -17.55
N VAL A 414 -12.42 6.15 -18.43
CA VAL A 414 -11.03 5.67 -18.44
C VAL A 414 -10.15 6.67 -19.18
N GLN A 415 -9.08 7.15 -18.54
CA GLN A 415 -8.16 8.16 -19.10
C GLN A 415 -6.75 7.61 -19.20
N ARG A 416 -6.04 7.84 -20.31
CA ARG A 416 -4.62 7.46 -20.42
C ARG A 416 -3.74 8.41 -19.62
N ALA A 417 -2.82 7.86 -18.82
CA ALA A 417 -1.89 8.58 -17.98
C ALA A 417 -0.48 8.60 -18.60
N HIS A 418 -0.36 9.33 -19.73
CA HIS A 418 0.87 9.46 -20.53
C HIS A 418 2.13 9.83 -19.72
N GLU A 419 1.98 10.50 -18.59
CA GLU A 419 3.11 10.91 -17.75
C GLU A 419 3.74 9.79 -16.93
N ILE A 420 2.93 8.84 -16.45
CA ILE A 420 3.43 7.74 -15.63
C ILE A 420 4.30 6.80 -16.50
N GLU A 421 3.97 6.69 -17.79
CA GLU A 421 4.73 5.94 -18.80
C GLU A 421 6.12 6.52 -19.05
N ASN A 422 6.22 7.85 -19.19
CA ASN A 422 7.49 8.52 -19.43
C ASN A 422 8.46 8.33 -18.27
N LEU A 423 7.94 8.17 -17.06
CA LEU A 423 8.74 8.10 -15.86
C LEU A 423 9.15 6.68 -15.45
N ALA A 424 8.34 5.66 -15.78
CA ALA A 424 8.73 4.26 -15.60
C ALA A 424 9.98 3.90 -16.44
N ARG A 425 10.16 4.53 -17.61
CA ARG A 425 11.38 4.41 -18.43
C ARG A 425 12.62 5.02 -17.75
N ASP A 426 12.46 6.14 -17.05
CA ASP A 426 13.58 6.83 -16.39
C ASP A 426 14.01 6.14 -15.08
N LEU A 427 13.08 5.46 -14.40
CA LEU A 427 13.39 4.64 -13.21
C LEU A 427 14.19 3.38 -13.54
N GLY A 428 14.03 2.81 -14.75
CA GLY A 428 14.90 1.73 -15.24
C GLY A 428 16.34 2.17 -15.53
N GLY A 429 16.60 3.48 -15.63
CA GLY A 429 17.93 4.07 -15.88
C GLY A 429 18.64 4.59 -14.62
N MET A 430 17.90 4.82 -13.53
CA MET A 430 18.48 5.16 -12.23
C MET A 430 18.56 3.89 -11.39
N GLY A 431 19.67 3.16 -11.54
CA GLY A 431 20.01 2.03 -10.68
C GLY A 431 20.01 2.44 -9.21
N ILE A 432 18.88 2.21 -8.54
CA ILE A 432 18.80 2.17 -7.08
C ILE A 432 19.10 0.70 -6.72
N ASN A 433 20.39 0.42 -6.55
CA ASN A 433 20.88 -0.72 -5.78
C ASN A 433 20.81 -0.41 -4.29
#